data_AF-A0A5A9YVK5-F1
#
_entry.id   AF-A0A5A9YVK5-F1
#
_cell.length_a   1.000
_cell.length_b   1.000
_cell.length_c   1.000
_cell.angle_alpha   90.00
_cell.angle_beta   90.00
_cell.angle_gamma   90.00
#
_symmetry.space_group_name_H-M   'P 1'
#
loop_
_entity.id
_entity.type
_entity.pdbx_description
1 polymer ?
#
loop_
_entity_poly.entity_id
_entity_poly.type
_entity_poly.pdbx_seq_one_letter_code
_entity_poly.pdbx_strand_id
1 'polypeptide(L)'
;VAFAVGGAALWLCWPALALALVALNYLLFGAAGFQKGSTGRLSAAARWLLAPYLLAARINAWLWTRRRPQPDEVLPGLWLGRLPSSAELADGRFRALLDATAELSCEPQGLAYRSLPLLDLVAPDVEDCRRAAVLIDE
;
A
#
# COMPACT_ATOMS: atom_id res chain seq x y z
N VAL A 1 35.78 -4.09 -21.04
CA VAL A 1 35.09 -3.43 -19.90
C VAL A 1 33.69 -2.89 -20.27
N ALA A 2 33.42 -2.49 -21.51
CA ALA A 2 32.11 -1.92 -21.90
C ALA A 2 30.90 -2.89 -21.94
N PHE A 3 31.11 -4.21 -22.06
CA PHE A 3 30.01 -5.18 -22.12
C PHE A 3 29.58 -5.77 -20.76
N ALA A 4 30.39 -5.60 -19.71
CA ALA A 4 30.03 -6.06 -18.36
C ALA A 4 29.10 -5.06 -17.64
N VAL A 5 29.14 -3.78 -18.04
CA VAL A 5 28.29 -2.71 -17.48
C VAL A 5 26.89 -2.73 -18.10
N GLY A 6 26.74 -3.18 -19.35
CA GLY A 6 25.46 -3.12 -20.08
C GLY A 6 24.34 -3.97 -19.47
N GLY A 7 24.66 -5.13 -18.89
CA GLY A 7 23.65 -5.96 -18.21
C GLY A 7 23.25 -5.41 -16.85
N ALA A 8 24.24 -5.09 -15.99
CA ALA A 8 23.98 -4.58 -14.65
C ALA A 8 23.37 -3.16 -14.65
N ALA A 9 23.76 -2.29 -15.58
CA ALA A 9 23.17 -0.97 -15.72
C ALA A 9 21.69 -1.04 -16.13
N LEU A 10 21.31 -1.97 -17.03
CA LEU A 10 19.90 -2.19 -17.36
C LEU A 10 19.09 -2.67 -16.15
N TRP A 11 19.68 -3.49 -15.28
CA TRP A 11 19.06 -3.88 -14.02
C TRP A 11 18.90 -2.71 -13.03
N LEU A 12 19.78 -1.70 -13.08
CA LEU A 12 19.67 -0.48 -12.26
C LEU A 12 18.69 0.55 -12.85
N CYS A 13 18.47 0.54 -14.17
CA CYS A 13 17.48 1.40 -14.83
C CYS A 13 16.05 1.13 -14.31
N TRP A 14 15.73 -0.13 -14.02
CA TRP A 14 14.39 -0.51 -13.54
C TRP A 14 14.04 0.09 -12.16
N PRO A 15 14.85 -0.08 -11.08
CA PRO A 15 14.58 0.59 -9.81
C PRO A 15 14.70 2.11 -9.91
N ALA A 16 15.60 2.65 -10.74
CA ALA A 16 15.69 4.10 -10.97
C ALA A 16 14.39 4.65 -11.57
N LEU A 17 13.84 3.99 -12.59
CA LEU A 17 12.56 4.35 -13.19
C LEU A 17 11.40 4.21 -12.19
N ALA A 18 11.37 3.14 -11.40
CA ALA A 18 10.36 2.96 -10.36
C ALA A 18 10.38 4.13 -9.35
N LEU A 19 11.57 4.53 -8.88
CA LEU A 19 11.72 5.66 -7.97
C LEU A 19 11.34 7.00 -8.62
N ALA A 20 11.68 7.21 -9.88
CA ALA A 20 11.30 8.41 -10.62
C ALA A 20 9.76 8.53 -10.74
N LEU A 21 9.07 7.42 -11.00
CA LEU A 21 7.61 7.39 -11.08
C LEU A 21 6.95 7.57 -9.71
N VAL A 22 7.51 6.99 -8.65
CA VAL A 22 7.05 7.25 -7.28
C VAL A 22 7.21 8.72 -6.94
N ALA A 23 8.37 9.32 -7.26
CA ALA A 23 8.58 10.76 -7.05
C ALA A 23 7.54 11.61 -7.81
N LEU A 24 7.21 11.24 -9.05
CA LEU A 24 6.16 11.91 -9.82
C LEU A 24 4.77 11.72 -9.19
N ASN A 25 4.47 10.56 -8.62
CA ASN A 25 3.21 10.36 -7.88
C ASN A 25 3.14 11.29 -6.66
N TYR A 26 4.23 11.41 -5.90
CA TYR A 26 4.28 12.30 -4.74
C TYR A 26 4.24 13.80 -5.13
N LEU A 27 4.75 14.17 -6.31
CA LEU A 27 4.79 15.56 -6.76
C LEU A 27 3.53 16.02 -7.50
N LEU A 28 2.90 15.15 -8.30
CA LEU A 28 1.86 15.56 -9.27
C LEU A 28 0.56 14.76 -9.16
N PHE A 29 0.63 13.43 -9.08
CA PHE A 29 -0.54 12.56 -9.28
C PHE A 29 -1.21 12.10 -7.99
N GLY A 30 -0.56 12.29 -6.84
CA GLY A 30 -1.02 11.78 -5.56
C GLY A 30 -1.11 10.25 -5.52
N ALA A 31 -1.96 9.76 -4.61
CA ALA A 31 -2.23 8.33 -4.45
C ALA A 31 -2.86 7.69 -5.70
N ALA A 32 -3.56 8.47 -6.54
CA ALA A 32 -4.15 7.99 -7.78
C ALA A 32 -3.11 7.46 -8.79
N GLY A 33 -1.87 7.96 -8.73
CA GLY A 33 -0.78 7.51 -9.59
C GLY A 33 -0.39 6.03 -9.41
N PHE A 34 -0.71 5.44 -8.26
CA PHE A 34 -0.52 4.01 -8.02
C PHE A 34 -1.60 3.14 -8.66
N GLN A 35 -2.72 3.73 -9.12
CA GLN A 35 -3.83 3.03 -9.76
C GLN A 35 -4.34 1.84 -8.94
N LYS A 36 -4.48 2.04 -7.62
CA LYS A 36 -5.04 1.03 -6.73
C LYS A 36 -6.54 0.92 -6.97
N GLY A 37 -6.98 -0.28 -7.35
CA GLY A 37 -8.39 -0.57 -7.61
C GLY A 37 -9.20 -0.73 -6.33
N SER A 38 -10.53 -0.72 -6.46
CA SER A 38 -11.49 -0.94 -5.37
C SER A 38 -11.38 -2.33 -4.72
N THR A 39 -10.70 -3.28 -5.36
CA THR A 39 -10.43 -4.62 -4.83
C THR A 39 -9.12 -4.71 -4.04
N GLY A 40 -8.42 -3.58 -3.85
CA GLY A 40 -7.17 -3.49 -3.12
C GLY A 40 -5.93 -3.91 -3.90
N ARG A 41 -6.08 -4.19 -5.19
CA ARG A 41 -4.98 -4.56 -6.09
C ARG A 41 -4.55 -3.38 -6.92
N LEU A 42 -3.24 -3.19 -7.05
CA LEU A 42 -2.65 -2.30 -8.04
C LEU A 42 -2.87 -2.83 -9.46
N SER A 43 -2.96 -1.93 -10.43
CA SER A 43 -3.00 -2.28 -11.86
C SER A 43 -1.78 -3.14 -12.25
N ALA A 44 -1.93 -4.02 -13.24
CA ALA A 44 -0.86 -4.91 -13.67
C ALA A 44 0.39 -4.14 -14.12
N ALA A 45 0.19 -3.00 -14.79
CA ALA A 45 1.25 -2.10 -15.21
C ALA A 45 1.98 -1.50 -14.01
N ALA A 46 1.24 -0.92 -13.05
CA ALA A 46 1.84 -0.34 -11.84
C ALA A 46 2.62 -1.38 -11.03
N ARG A 47 2.10 -2.61 -10.91
CA ARG A 47 2.74 -3.70 -10.17
C ARG A 47 4.09 -4.10 -10.76
N TRP A 48 4.22 -4.17 -12.08
CA TRP A 48 5.48 -4.52 -12.74
C TRP A 48 6.46 -3.35 -12.77
N LEU A 49 5.96 -2.16 -13.12
CA LEU A 49 6.80 -0.97 -13.26
C LEU A 49 7.38 -0.53 -11.92
N LEU A 50 6.58 -0.63 -10.85
CA LEU A 50 6.97 -0.27 -9.49
C LEU A 50 7.43 -1.47 -8.65
N ALA A 51 7.54 -2.68 -9.21
CA ALA A 51 7.85 -3.89 -8.45
C ALA A 51 9.06 -3.77 -7.49
N PRO A 52 10.23 -3.20 -7.88
CA PRO A 52 11.35 -3.07 -6.96
C PRO A 52 11.03 -2.14 -5.79
N TYR A 53 10.29 -1.06 -6.03
CA TYR A 53 9.82 -0.14 -4.99
C TYR A 53 8.77 -0.81 -4.08
N LEU A 54 7.77 -1.48 -4.66
CA LEU A 54 6.71 -2.18 -3.91
C LEU A 54 7.29 -3.27 -3.02
N LEU A 55 8.31 -3.99 -3.48
CA LEU A 55 9.04 -4.96 -2.67
C LEU A 55 9.73 -4.27 -1.49
N ALA A 56 10.42 -3.16 -1.72
CA ALA A 56 11.05 -2.38 -0.67
C ALA A 56 10.02 -1.84 0.33
N ALA A 57 8.89 -1.30 -0.13
CA ALA A 57 7.80 -0.81 0.71
C ALA A 57 7.20 -1.93 1.58
N ARG A 58 7.00 -3.13 1.02
CA ARG A 58 6.50 -4.29 1.77
C ARG A 58 7.50 -4.77 2.81
N ILE A 59 8.79 -4.79 2.48
CA ILE A 59 9.87 -5.13 3.41
C ILE A 59 9.94 -4.08 4.54
N ASN A 60 9.82 -2.79 4.21
CA ASN A 60 9.79 -1.70 5.16
C ASN A 60 8.63 -1.85 6.16
N ALA A 61 7.41 -2.05 5.65
CA ALA A 61 6.22 -2.26 6.47
C ALA A 61 6.39 -3.48 7.39
N TRP A 62 6.93 -4.59 6.87
CA TRP A 62 7.19 -5.78 7.66
C TRP A 62 8.26 -5.54 8.73
N LEU A 63 9.39 -4.91 8.41
CA LEU A 63 10.47 -4.61 9.36
C LEU A 63 9.98 -3.74 10.53
N TRP A 64 9.20 -2.71 10.23
CA TRP A 64 8.62 -1.82 11.23
C TRP A 64 7.63 -2.52 12.15
N THR A 65 6.82 -3.42 11.59
CA THR A 65 5.72 -4.08 12.33
C THR A 65 6.11 -5.45 12.88
N ARG A 66 7.31 -5.97 12.55
CA ARG A 66 7.79 -7.28 12.99
C ARG A 66 7.80 -7.45 14.51
N ARG A 67 8.07 -6.37 15.25
CA ARG A 67 8.11 -6.41 16.73
C ARG A 67 6.73 -6.31 17.38
N ARG A 68 5.74 -5.76 16.66
CA ARG A 68 4.34 -5.60 17.11
C ARG A 68 3.41 -5.84 15.92
N PRO A 69 3.19 -7.11 15.53
CA PRO A 69 2.39 -7.42 14.35
C PRO A 69 0.88 -7.39 14.63
N GLN A 70 0.49 -7.38 15.92
CA GLN A 70 -0.90 -7.36 16.33
C GLN A 70 -1.48 -5.95 16.17
N PRO A 71 -2.72 -5.83 15.67
CA PRO A 71 -3.41 -4.55 15.64
C PRO A 71 -3.80 -4.13 17.05
N ASP A 72 -3.81 -2.82 17.29
CA ASP A 72 -4.20 -2.22 18.55
C ASP A 72 -5.65 -1.72 18.44
N GLU A 73 -6.47 -1.98 19.46
CA GLU A 73 -7.84 -1.47 19.52
C GLU A 73 -7.81 0.03 19.88
N VAL A 74 -8.33 0.86 19.00
CA VAL A 74 -8.37 2.33 19.19
C VAL A 74 -9.70 2.78 19.74
N LEU A 75 -10.79 2.15 19.28
CA LEU A 75 -12.16 2.30 19.78
C LEU A 75 -12.80 0.92 19.85
N PRO A 76 -13.87 0.71 20.64
CA PRO A 76 -14.56 -0.58 20.72
C PRO A 76 -14.92 -1.11 19.32
N GLY A 77 -14.30 -2.22 18.91
CA GLY A 77 -14.49 -2.84 17.60
C GLY A 77 -13.72 -2.23 16.43
N LEU A 78 -12.96 -1.13 16.65
CA LEU A 78 -12.10 -0.50 15.67
C LEU A 78 -10.63 -0.75 16.00
N TRP A 79 -9.97 -1.45 15.08
CA TRP A 79 -8.59 -1.89 15.22
C TRP A 79 -7.70 -1.16 14.22
N LEU A 80 -6.57 -0.65 14.68
CA LEU A 80 -5.55 -0.01 13.84
C LEU A 80 -4.30 -0.86 13.82
N GLY A 81 -3.73 -1.08 12.64
CA GLY A 81 -2.51 -1.84 12.52
C GLY A 81 -1.95 -1.84 11.11
N ARG A 82 -0.97 -2.73 10.90
CA ARG A 82 -0.41 -2.98 9.57
C ARG A 82 -1.47 -3.60 8.66
N LEU A 83 -1.25 -3.49 7.35
CA LEU A 83 -2.07 -4.23 6.38
C LEU A 83 -1.98 -5.74 6.67
N PRO A 84 -3.11 -6.40 6.96
CA PRO A 84 -3.12 -7.81 7.34
C PRO A 84 -2.76 -8.68 6.14
N SER A 85 -2.13 -9.80 6.42
CA SER A 85 -1.92 -10.85 5.43
C SER A 85 -3.22 -11.57 5.12
N SER A 86 -3.27 -12.25 3.98
CA SER A 86 -4.40 -13.11 3.65
C SER A 86 -4.68 -14.14 4.76
N ALA A 87 -3.67 -14.78 5.32
CA ALA A 87 -3.90 -15.72 6.43
C ALA A 87 -4.63 -15.08 7.63
N GLU A 88 -4.22 -13.87 8.05
CA GLU A 88 -4.85 -13.15 9.17
C GLU A 88 -6.29 -12.69 8.86
N LEU A 89 -6.60 -12.41 7.60
CA LEU A 89 -7.96 -12.08 7.18
C LEU A 89 -8.87 -13.32 7.12
N ALA A 90 -8.31 -14.48 6.75
CA ALA A 90 -9.05 -15.75 6.69
C ALA A 90 -9.45 -16.27 8.08
N ASP A 91 -8.75 -15.85 9.13
CA ASP A 91 -9.09 -16.17 10.52
C ASP A 91 -10.43 -15.55 10.98
N GLY A 92 -11.05 -14.69 10.16
CA GLY A 92 -12.43 -14.20 10.38
C GLY A 92 -12.58 -13.25 11.58
N ARG A 93 -11.47 -12.73 12.12
CA ARG A 93 -11.47 -11.80 13.27
C ARG A 93 -12.08 -10.44 12.96
N PHE A 94 -12.01 -10.00 11.71
CA PHE A 94 -12.51 -8.70 11.26
C PHE A 94 -13.71 -8.89 10.35
N ARG A 95 -14.65 -7.93 10.35
CA ARG A 95 -15.82 -7.93 9.45
C ARG A 95 -15.58 -7.08 8.20
N ALA A 96 -14.78 -6.02 8.35
CA ALA A 96 -14.46 -5.06 7.32
C ALA A 96 -12.98 -4.66 7.41
N LEU A 97 -12.44 -4.17 6.30
CA LEU A 97 -11.09 -3.62 6.20
C LEU A 97 -11.14 -2.30 5.45
N LEU A 98 -10.80 -1.21 6.13
CA LEU A 98 -10.50 0.07 5.52
C LEU A 98 -8.98 0.15 5.27
N ASP A 99 -8.60 0.14 4.01
CA ASP A 99 -7.21 0.20 3.58
C ASP A 99 -6.83 1.63 3.20
N ALA A 100 -6.01 2.23 4.07
CA ALA A 100 -5.50 3.58 3.92
C ALA A 100 -4.26 3.68 3.02
N THR A 101 -3.68 2.56 2.56
CA THR A 101 -2.40 2.56 1.85
C THR A 101 -2.60 2.76 0.34
N ALA A 102 -1.78 3.59 -0.30
CA ALA A 102 -1.77 3.67 -1.76
C ALA A 102 -0.87 2.58 -2.37
N GLU A 103 0.23 2.24 -1.71
CA GLU A 103 1.32 1.46 -2.29
C GLU A 103 1.16 -0.04 -2.08
N LEU A 104 0.58 -0.47 -0.96
CA LEU A 104 0.48 -1.89 -0.64
C LEU A 104 -0.79 -2.49 -1.23
N SER A 105 -0.70 -3.73 -1.74
CA SER A 105 -1.89 -4.46 -2.20
C SER A 105 -2.38 -5.42 -1.11
N CYS A 106 -3.70 -5.52 -0.98
CA CYS A 106 -4.37 -6.49 -0.12
C CYS A 106 -5.37 -7.31 -0.95
N GLU A 107 -5.53 -8.58 -0.61
CA GLU A 107 -6.64 -9.40 -1.11
C GLU A 107 -7.64 -9.61 0.03
N PRO A 108 -8.83 -9.01 -0.02
CA PRO A 108 -9.74 -8.94 1.13
C PRO A 108 -10.46 -10.25 1.47
N GLN A 109 -10.31 -11.31 0.69
CA GLN A 109 -10.86 -12.66 0.98
C GLN A 109 -12.32 -12.70 1.44
N GLY A 110 -13.18 -11.93 0.79
CA GLY A 110 -14.62 -11.90 1.08
C GLY A 110 -15.03 -10.92 2.18
N LEU A 111 -14.09 -10.21 2.81
CA LEU A 111 -14.40 -9.12 3.74
C LEU A 111 -14.96 -7.90 3.02
N ALA A 112 -15.76 -7.11 3.75
CA ALA A 112 -16.17 -5.79 3.30
C ALA A 112 -14.94 -4.88 3.21
N TYR A 113 -14.41 -4.72 2.01
CA TYR A 113 -13.21 -3.93 1.76
C TYR A 113 -13.57 -2.52 1.28
N ARG A 114 -12.88 -1.54 1.83
CA ARG A 114 -12.91 -0.15 1.39
C ARG A 114 -11.48 0.33 1.21
N SER A 115 -11.19 1.00 0.11
CA SER A 115 -9.89 1.62 -0.13
C SER A 115 -10.03 3.13 -0.05
N LEU A 116 -9.21 3.73 0.80
CA LEU A 116 -8.98 5.17 0.85
C LEU A 116 -7.46 5.36 0.65
N PRO A 117 -6.96 5.35 -0.59
CA PRO A 117 -5.53 5.33 -0.83
C PRO A 117 -4.93 6.68 -0.43
N LEU A 118 -4.10 6.68 0.61
CA LEU A 118 -3.32 7.82 1.09
C LEU A 118 -1.84 7.56 0.80
N LEU A 119 -1.09 8.63 0.52
CA LEU A 119 0.36 8.54 0.36
C LEU A 119 1.04 8.45 1.73
N ASP A 120 2.02 7.58 1.85
CA ASP A 120 2.84 7.50 3.06
C ASP A 120 3.55 8.85 3.32
N LEU A 121 3.70 9.21 4.59
CA LEU A 121 4.29 10.49 5.05
C LEU A 121 3.60 11.78 4.56
N VAL A 122 2.45 11.70 3.89
CA VAL A 122 1.61 12.85 3.55
C VAL A 122 0.42 12.88 4.49
N ALA A 123 0.21 14.01 5.16
CA ALA A 123 -0.94 14.16 6.06
C ALA A 123 -2.24 14.13 5.24
N PRO A 124 -3.24 13.31 5.64
CA PRO A 124 -4.55 13.34 5.00
C PRO A 124 -5.19 14.71 5.21
N ASP A 125 -5.95 15.16 4.22
CA ASP A 125 -6.72 16.39 4.37
C ASP A 125 -7.99 16.15 5.22
N VAL A 126 -8.72 17.22 5.50
CA VAL A 126 -9.95 17.15 6.32
C VAL A 126 -11.04 16.33 5.63
N GLU A 127 -11.09 16.34 4.31
CA GLU A 127 -12.11 15.63 3.55
C GLU A 127 -11.81 14.12 3.49
N ASP A 128 -10.54 13.74 3.39
CA ASP A 128 -10.09 12.36 3.54
C ASP A 128 -10.41 11.83 4.94
N CYS A 129 -10.18 12.63 5.99
CA CYS A 129 -10.56 12.28 7.36
C CYS A 129 -12.08 12.08 7.49
N ARG A 130 -12.89 12.98 6.91
CA ARG A 130 -14.36 12.85 6.91
C ARG A 130 -14.80 11.60 6.16
N ARG A 131 -14.20 11.33 4.98
CA ARG A 131 -14.51 10.15 4.18
C ARG A 131 -14.13 8.86 4.92
N ALA A 132 -12.99 8.84 5.61
CA ALA A 132 -12.58 7.71 6.44
C ALA A 132 -13.62 7.43 7.54
N ALA A 133 -14.10 8.47 8.23
CA ALA A 133 -15.11 8.32 9.27
C ALA A 133 -16.42 7.72 8.72
N VAL A 134 -16.91 8.25 7.60
CA VAL A 134 -18.12 7.71 6.93
C VAL A 134 -17.94 6.24 6.55
N LEU A 135 -16.77 5.85 6.02
CA LEU A 135 -16.49 4.47 5.63
C LEU A 135 -16.35 3.51 6.82
N ILE A 136 -16.01 4.02 8.01
CA ILE A 136 -15.93 3.24 9.25
C ILE A 136 -17.34 2.99 9.83
N ASP A 137 -18.26 3.95 9.65
CA ASP A 137 -19.63 3.86 10.15
C ASP A 137 -20.56 2.96 9.28
N GLU A 138 -20.14 2.57 8.07
CA GLU A 138 -20.84 1.64 7.15
C GLU A 138 -20.80 0.16 7.60
#